data_AF-A0A1C6LFJ7-F1
#
_entry.id   AF-A0A1C6LFJ7-F1
#
_cell.length_a   1.000
_cell.length_b   1.000
_cell.length_c   1.000
_cell.angle_alpha   90.00
_cell.angle_beta   90.00
_cell.angle_gamma   90.00
#
_symmetry.space_group_name_H-M   'P 1'
#
loop_
_entity.id
_entity.type
_entity.pdbx_description
1 polymer ?
#
loop_
_entity_poly.entity_id
_entity_poly.type
_entity_poly.pdbx_seq_one_letter_code
_entity_poly.pdbx_strand_id
1 'polypeptide(L)'
;MGRDLSALFDPESVAVVGASDDPAKYGHAVAAQALRAPDRRPVHLVNRRGGTVLGRTTATSLAGVGEPVELVVISVPGPGFEAAVDDALACGARAIVGITAGFAETGPLGLARQ
;
A
#
# COMPACT_ATOMS: atom_id res chain seq x y z
N MET A 1 16.61 -15.46 -18.50
CA MET A 1 15.84 -14.20 -18.39
C MET A 1 15.62 -13.95 -16.90
N GLY A 2 16.22 -12.88 -16.34
CA GLY A 2 16.10 -12.57 -14.92
C GLY A 2 14.72 -11.99 -14.59
N ARG A 3 14.26 -12.14 -13.34
CA ARG A 3 13.07 -11.43 -12.87
C ARG A 3 13.42 -9.96 -12.65
N ASP A 4 12.66 -9.06 -13.25
CA ASP A 4 12.78 -7.62 -13.00
C ASP A 4 12.17 -7.28 -11.63
N LEU A 5 12.95 -6.63 -10.77
CA LEU A 5 12.54 -6.18 -9.44
C LEU A 5 12.59 -4.64 -9.31
N SER A 6 12.74 -3.91 -10.42
CA SER A 6 12.80 -2.45 -10.44
C SER A 6 11.60 -1.82 -9.72
N ALA A 7 10.38 -2.29 -9.96
CA ALA A 7 9.17 -1.82 -9.29
C ALA A 7 9.20 -1.96 -7.76
N LEU A 8 10.03 -2.84 -7.19
CA LEU A 8 10.18 -2.98 -5.74
C LEU A 8 11.20 -1.99 -5.16
N PHE A 9 12.29 -1.71 -5.88
CA PHE A 9 13.43 -0.94 -5.36
C PHE A 9 13.48 0.51 -5.87
N ASP A 10 12.96 0.76 -7.07
CA ASP A 10 12.93 2.06 -7.72
C ASP A 10 11.64 2.31 -8.53
N PRO A 11 10.44 2.25 -7.92
CA PRO A 11 9.18 2.46 -8.62
C PRO A 11 8.94 3.91 -9.05
N GLU A 12 8.41 4.18 -10.23
CA GLU A 12 8.02 5.50 -10.72
C GLU A 12 6.90 6.15 -9.88
N SER A 13 6.06 5.38 -9.20
CA SER A 13 5.00 5.88 -8.30
C SER A 13 4.70 4.89 -7.17
N VAL A 14 4.26 5.43 -6.02
CA VAL A 14 3.98 4.63 -4.80
C VAL A 14 2.61 4.96 -4.23
N ALA A 15 1.84 3.95 -3.81
CA ALA A 15 0.67 4.14 -2.96
C ALA A 15 0.80 3.40 -1.63
N VAL A 16 0.33 4.04 -0.56
CA VAL A 16 0.25 3.46 0.79
C VAL A 16 -1.22 3.25 1.14
N VAL A 17 -1.66 2.00 1.09
CA VAL A 17 -3.03 1.58 1.44
C VAL A 17 -3.09 1.27 2.93
N GLY A 18 -4.02 1.92 3.63
CA GLY A 18 -4.07 1.90 5.09
C GLY A 18 -3.24 3.01 5.74
N ALA A 19 -2.95 4.09 4.99
CA ALA A 19 -2.31 5.29 5.54
C ALA A 19 -3.13 5.85 6.71
N SER A 20 -2.47 6.28 7.79
CA SER A 20 -3.12 6.78 9.00
C SER A 20 -2.31 7.88 9.66
N ASP A 21 -2.99 8.81 10.33
CA ASP A 21 -2.35 9.82 11.20
C ASP A 21 -2.01 9.30 12.60
N ASP A 22 -2.38 8.06 12.90
CA ASP A 22 -2.12 7.43 14.19
C ASP A 22 -0.68 6.90 14.22
N PRO A 23 0.22 7.48 15.02
CA PRO A 23 1.63 7.10 15.03
C PRO A 23 1.90 5.66 15.48
N ALA A 24 0.92 5.01 16.12
CA ALA A 24 1.04 3.61 16.54
C ALA A 24 0.80 2.62 15.38
N LYS A 25 0.32 3.07 14.22
CA LYS A 25 0.00 2.19 13.09
C LYS A 25 1.14 2.12 12.09
N TYR A 26 1.40 0.92 11.56
CA TYR A 26 2.38 0.72 10.49
C TYR A 26 2.11 1.59 9.26
N GLY A 27 0.85 1.79 8.88
CA GLY A 27 0.48 2.68 7.78
C GLY A 27 0.92 4.13 7.98
N HIS A 28 1.04 4.63 9.22
CA HIS A 28 1.63 5.93 9.51
C HIS A 28 3.13 5.92 9.24
N ALA A 29 3.86 4.95 9.79
CA ALA A 29 5.30 4.85 9.64
C ALA A 29 5.71 4.72 8.16
N VAL A 30 5.02 3.88 7.39
CA VAL A 30 5.26 3.70 5.95
C VAL A 30 4.95 4.99 5.18
N ALA A 31 3.80 5.62 5.42
CA ALA A 31 3.44 6.88 4.77
C ALA A 31 4.48 7.98 5.07
N ALA A 32 4.92 8.08 6.33
CA ALA A 32 5.94 9.04 6.74
C ALA A 32 7.26 8.80 6.00
N GLN A 33 7.71 7.55 5.86
CA GLN A 33 8.93 7.24 5.11
C GLN A 33 8.79 7.53 3.61
N ALA A 34 7.68 7.13 2.99
CA ALA A 34 7.42 7.38 1.57
C ALA A 34 7.43 8.87 1.24
N LEU A 35 6.93 9.72 2.14
CA LEU A 35 6.84 11.17 1.96
C LEU A 35 8.16 11.92 2.23
N ARG A 36 9.25 11.26 2.65
CA ARG A 36 10.53 11.95 2.96
C ARG A 36 11.21 12.55 1.72
N ALA A 37 10.89 12.07 0.53
CA ALA A 37 11.42 12.57 -0.74
C ALA A 37 10.28 12.84 -1.73
N PRO A 38 9.43 13.86 -1.46
CA PRO A 38 8.18 14.07 -2.19
C PRO A 38 8.41 14.47 -3.66
N ASP A 39 9.59 14.98 -3.99
CA ASP A 39 9.95 15.40 -5.36
C ASP A 39 10.54 14.26 -6.21
N ARG A 40 10.82 13.10 -5.61
CA ARG A 40 11.42 11.95 -6.32
C ARG A 40 10.40 11.18 -7.16
N ARG A 41 9.15 11.12 -6.69
CA ARG A 41 8.03 10.41 -7.34
C ARG A 41 6.70 10.77 -6.69
N PRO A 42 5.57 10.60 -7.40
CA PRO A 42 4.25 10.63 -6.80
C PRO A 42 4.12 9.61 -5.66
N VAL A 43 3.58 10.08 -4.54
CA VAL A 43 3.22 9.26 -3.38
C VAL A 43 1.76 9.50 -3.05
N HIS A 44 0.96 8.45 -3.15
CA HIS A 44 -0.48 8.47 -2.91
C HIS A 44 -0.79 7.83 -1.56
N LEU A 45 -1.58 8.52 -0.75
CA LEU A 45 -2.06 7.98 0.52
C LEU A 45 -3.50 7.52 0.33
N VAL A 46 -3.78 6.27 0.69
CA VAL A 46 -5.11 5.68 0.58
C VAL A 46 -5.62 5.30 1.96
N ASN A 47 -6.75 5.89 2.34
CA ASN A 47 -7.46 5.61 3.57
C ASN A 47 -8.95 5.56 3.27
N ARG A 48 -9.60 4.42 3.53
CA ARG A 48 -11.04 4.23 3.29
C ARG A 48 -11.96 5.29 3.91
N ARG A 49 -11.49 5.94 4.98
CA ARG A 49 -12.23 7.01 5.68
C ARG A 49 -12.08 8.38 5.02
N GLY A 50 -11.14 8.51 4.08
CA GLY A 50 -10.72 9.77 3.50
C GLY A 50 -10.06 10.69 4.53
N GLY A 51 -10.05 11.99 4.20
CA GLY A 51 -9.46 13.04 5.03
C GLY A 51 -7.98 13.24 4.72
N THR A 52 -7.25 13.74 5.72
CA THR A 52 -5.82 14.02 5.62
C THR A 52 -5.01 13.03 6.43
N VAL A 53 -3.82 12.67 5.93
CA VAL A 53 -2.78 11.95 6.67
C VAL A 53 -1.47 12.67 6.41
N LEU A 54 -0.73 13.01 7.48
CA LEU A 54 0.54 13.72 7.43
C LEU A 54 0.45 15.03 6.62
N GLY A 55 -0.69 15.74 6.76
CA GLY A 55 -0.97 16.97 6.04
C GLY A 55 -1.27 16.79 4.54
N ARG A 56 -1.44 15.56 4.06
CA ARG A 56 -1.74 15.24 2.65
C ARG A 56 -3.15 14.66 2.53
N THR A 57 -3.90 15.11 1.54
CA THR A 57 -5.21 14.53 1.20
C THR A 57 -5.07 13.06 0.83
N THR A 58 -5.97 12.24 1.33
CA THR A 58 -6.02 10.80 1.03
C THR A 58 -7.13 10.50 0.04
N ALA A 59 -6.89 9.55 -0.87
CA ALA A 59 -7.94 8.90 -1.64
C ALA A 59 -8.65 7.84 -0.78
N THR A 60 -9.93 7.58 -1.05
CA THR A 60 -10.70 6.54 -0.34
C THR A 60 -10.48 5.13 -0.89
N SER A 61 -9.92 5.01 -2.10
CA SER A 61 -9.55 3.75 -2.76
C SER A 61 -8.38 3.99 -3.72
N LEU A 62 -7.75 2.92 -4.20
CA LEU A 62 -6.72 3.01 -5.24
C LEU A 62 -7.29 3.52 -6.57
N ALA A 63 -8.51 3.11 -6.93
CA ALA A 63 -9.19 3.66 -8.11
C ALA A 63 -9.40 5.19 -7.99
N GLY A 64 -9.62 5.70 -6.78
CA GLY A 64 -9.74 7.13 -6.51
C GLY A 64 -8.45 7.93 -6.66
N VAL A 65 -7.28 7.28 -6.82
CA VAL A 65 -6.02 7.95 -7.15
C VAL A 65 -6.06 8.53 -8.57
N GLY A 66 -6.76 7.87 -9.50
CA GLY A 66 -6.99 8.37 -10.87
C GLY A 66 -5.82 8.20 -11.84
N GLU A 67 -4.70 7.63 -11.40
CA GLU A 67 -3.54 7.33 -12.24
C GLU A 67 -2.88 5.99 -11.84
N PRO A 68 -2.10 5.35 -12.74
CA PRO A 68 -1.45 4.09 -12.44
C PRO A 68 -0.42 4.19 -11.30
N VAL A 69 -0.38 3.17 -10.46
CA VAL A 69 0.58 3.08 -9.35
C VAL A 69 1.48 1.87 -9.54
N GLU A 70 2.80 2.06 -9.54
CA GLU A 70 3.74 0.97 -9.80
C GLU A 70 4.03 0.10 -8.57
N LEU A 71 4.21 0.70 -7.39
CA LEU A 71 4.37 0.00 -6.11
C LEU A 71 3.22 0.31 -5.16
N VAL A 72 2.56 -0.72 -4.64
CA VAL A 72 1.54 -0.58 -3.60
C VAL A 72 1.99 -1.23 -2.30
N VAL A 73 2.03 -0.46 -1.21
CA VAL A 73 2.27 -0.96 0.14
C VAL A 73 0.94 -1.09 0.87
N ILE A 74 0.60 -2.29 1.33
CA ILE A 74 -0.68 -2.61 1.94
C ILE A 74 -0.49 -2.83 3.45
N SER A 75 -1.13 -1.99 4.25
CA SER A 75 -1.13 -2.03 5.72
C SER A 75 -2.56 -1.98 6.27
N VAL A 76 -3.44 -2.84 5.73
CA VAL A 76 -4.84 -2.97 6.19
C VAL A 76 -5.02 -4.23 7.05
N PRO A 77 -6.09 -4.36 7.85
CA PRO A 77 -6.38 -5.60 8.57
C PRO A 77 -6.56 -6.80 7.62
N GLY A 78 -6.18 -8.01 8.06
CA GLY A 78 -6.24 -9.25 7.28
C GLY A 78 -7.51 -9.45 6.42
N PRO A 79 -8.73 -9.24 6.96
CA PRO A 79 -9.97 -9.39 6.16
C PRO A 79 -10.08 -8.49 4.93
N GLY A 80 -9.34 -7.37 4.89
CA GLY A 80 -9.33 -6.45 3.75
C GLY A 80 -8.11 -6.60 2.84
N PHE A 81 -7.21 -7.54 3.11
CA PHE A 81 -5.94 -7.65 2.39
C PHE A 81 -6.13 -8.12 0.95
N GLU A 82 -6.90 -9.19 0.72
CA GLU A 82 -7.15 -9.75 -0.61
C GLU A 82 -7.79 -8.72 -1.55
N ALA A 83 -8.84 -8.02 -1.08
CA ALA A 83 -9.45 -6.94 -1.84
C ALA A 83 -8.47 -5.79 -2.15
N ALA A 84 -7.55 -5.47 -1.23
CA ALA A 84 -6.53 -4.46 -1.48
C ALA A 84 -5.47 -4.92 -2.49
N VAL A 85 -5.20 -6.23 -2.58
CA VAL A 85 -4.34 -6.83 -3.62
C VAL A 85 -5.03 -6.73 -4.97
N ASP A 86 -6.32 -7.08 -5.07
CA ASP A 86 -7.09 -6.96 -6.31
C ASP A 86 -7.12 -5.51 -6.81
N ASP A 87 -7.39 -4.56 -5.91
CA ASP A 87 -7.35 -3.13 -6.23
C ASP A 87 -5.97 -2.67 -6.71
N ALA A 88 -4.88 -3.20 -6.12
CA ALA A 88 -3.52 -2.90 -6.53
C ALA A 88 -3.21 -3.43 -7.93
N LEU A 89 -3.63 -4.66 -8.23
CA LEU A 89 -3.48 -5.23 -9.57
C LEU A 89 -4.28 -4.41 -10.60
N ALA A 90 -5.52 -4.03 -10.26
CA ALA A 90 -6.37 -3.20 -11.12
C ALA A 90 -5.80 -1.79 -11.35
N CYS A 91 -5.03 -1.23 -10.41
CA CYS A 91 -4.38 0.06 -10.58
C CYS A 91 -3.01 0.00 -11.30
N GLY A 92 -2.62 -1.18 -11.79
CA GLY A 92 -1.38 -1.38 -12.56
C GLY A 92 -0.14 -1.64 -11.72
N ALA A 93 -0.30 -2.06 -10.45
CA ALA A 93 0.84 -2.39 -9.60
C ALA A 93 1.70 -3.49 -10.22
N ARG A 94 3.00 -3.22 -10.34
CA ARG A 94 4.02 -4.19 -10.75
C ARG A 94 4.66 -4.88 -9.55
N ALA A 95 4.54 -4.26 -8.36
CA ALA A 95 4.97 -4.83 -7.09
C ALA A 95 3.99 -4.48 -5.96
N ILE A 96 3.83 -5.41 -5.01
CA ILE A 96 3.01 -5.24 -3.81
C ILE A 96 3.84 -5.63 -2.59
N VAL A 97 3.81 -4.79 -1.56
CA VAL A 97 4.41 -5.09 -0.25
C VAL A 97 3.32 -5.16 0.80
N GLY A 98 3.03 -6.38 1.27
CA GLY A 98 2.09 -6.61 2.38
C GLY A 98 2.78 -6.48 3.73
N ILE A 99 2.32 -5.54 4.56
CA ILE A 99 2.74 -5.41 5.97
C ILE A 99 1.81 -6.22 6.90
N THR A 100 0.61 -6.51 6.43
CA THR A 100 -0.45 -7.20 7.16
C THR A 100 -0.01 -8.59 7.64
N ALA A 101 -0.21 -8.86 8.93
CA ALA A 101 -0.04 -10.18 9.55
C ALA A 101 -1.40 -10.91 9.68
N GLY A 102 -1.35 -12.17 10.14
CA GLY A 102 -2.49 -13.06 10.34
C GLY A 102 -2.59 -14.19 9.31
N PHE A 103 -1.52 -14.52 8.60
CA PHE A 103 -1.50 -15.49 7.50
C PHE A 103 -0.84 -16.79 7.95
N ALA A 104 0.00 -17.41 7.11
CA ALA A 104 0.57 -18.73 7.33
C ALA A 104 1.27 -18.89 8.69
N GLU A 105 1.77 -17.80 9.29
CA GLU A 105 2.37 -17.78 10.61
C GLU A 105 1.40 -18.12 11.75
N THR A 106 0.09 -18.06 11.51
CA THR A 106 -0.97 -18.38 12.49
C THR A 106 -1.51 -19.81 12.38
N GLY A 107 -1.04 -20.59 11.41
CA GLY A 107 -1.44 -21.98 11.19
C GLY A 107 -2.27 -22.21 9.92
N PRO A 108 -2.93 -23.39 9.79
CA PRO A 108 -3.54 -23.84 8.52
C PRO A 108 -4.59 -22.90 7.93
N LEU A 109 -5.41 -22.25 8.78
CA LEU A 109 -6.42 -21.29 8.33
C LEU A 109 -5.80 -20.02 7.75
N GLY A 110 -4.68 -19.55 8.33
CA GLY A 110 -3.95 -18.41 7.80
C GLY A 110 -3.19 -18.75 6.53
N LEU A 111 -2.65 -19.97 6.41
CA LEU A 111 -2.03 -20.46 5.18
C LEU A 111 -3.03 -20.51 4.02
N ALA A 112 -4.27 -20.94 4.27
CA ALA A 112 -5.31 -20.98 3.25
C ALA A 112 -5.73 -19.59 2.73
N ARG A 113 -5.32 -18.51 3.40
CA ARG A 113 -5.62 -17.11 3.04
C ARG A 113 -4.44 -16.38 2.37
N GLN A 114 -3.27 -17.00 2.28
CA GLN A 114 -2.04 -16.41 1.73
C GLN A 114 -1.83 -16.83 0.28
#